data_AF-A0AAU5PKU7-F1
#
_entry.id   AF-A0AAU5PKU7-F1
#
_cell.length_a   1.000
_cell.length_b   1.000
_cell.length_c   1.000
_cell.angle_alpha   90.00
_cell.angle_beta   90.00
_cell.angle_gamma   90.00
#
_symmetry.space_group_name_H-M   'P 1'
#
loop_
_entity.id
_entity.type
_entity.pdbx_description
1 polymer ?
#
loop_
_entity_poly.entity_id
_entity_poly.type
_entity_poly.pdbx_seq_one_letter_code
_entity_poly.pdbx_strand_id
1 'polypeptide(L)'
;MNNDGDADIVVSADGKLWLYENDSNAAVLPAVMPRVEIGNGGWSPMTITAPGDLDKDGHPDLLVRDTRDGLLYRYNGSAMFGTRTPIGSGYTTTSRPLIAGAADADRDGSADMWTTTGTGTLTFYGNPAGGANTVVGASGWGTITPSADPFPRAPVFPTEGSKQAPPHQRHRWRNRPVEFCSAGRKAVRPSPPP
;
A
#
# COMPACT_ATOMS: atom_id res chain seq x y z
N MET A 1 -0.38 15.64 -4.39
CA MET A 1 -0.03 16.57 -3.28
C MET A 1 -0.40 18.01 -3.59
N ASN A 2 -0.37 18.41 -4.87
CA ASN A 2 -0.70 19.75 -5.38
C ASN A 2 -2.13 19.85 -5.98
N ASN A 3 -2.96 18.82 -5.81
CA ASN A 3 -4.33 18.70 -6.32
C ASN A 3 -4.46 18.58 -7.86
N ASP A 4 -3.42 18.11 -8.56
CA ASP A 4 -3.52 17.75 -9.98
C ASP A 4 -4.16 16.36 -10.23
N GLY A 5 -4.33 15.56 -9.18
CA GLY A 5 -4.88 14.21 -9.24
C GLY A 5 -3.83 13.12 -9.52
N ASP A 6 -2.58 13.51 -9.69
CA ASP A 6 -1.45 12.62 -9.92
C ASP A 6 -0.68 12.33 -8.63
N ALA A 7 0.01 11.20 -8.61
CA ALA A 7 0.84 10.80 -7.48
C ALA A 7 2.21 11.49 -7.56
N ASP A 8 2.51 12.29 -6.54
CA ASP A 8 3.79 12.99 -6.37
C ASP A 8 4.76 12.22 -5.47
N ILE A 9 6.03 12.63 -5.49
CA ILE A 9 7.08 12.05 -4.64
C ILE A 9 7.64 13.11 -3.70
N VAL A 10 7.72 12.75 -2.41
CA VAL A 10 8.37 13.56 -1.38
C VAL A 10 9.63 12.85 -0.89
N VAL A 11 10.75 13.55 -0.89
CA VAL A 11 12.06 12.99 -0.52
C VAL A 11 12.71 13.84 0.57
N SER A 12 13.11 13.21 1.67
CA SER A 12 14.04 13.80 2.63
C SER A 12 15.47 13.53 2.18
N ALA A 13 16.24 14.57 1.90
CA ALA A 13 17.65 14.48 1.49
C ALA A 13 18.41 15.73 1.91
N ASP A 14 19.67 15.55 2.34
CA ASP A 14 20.57 16.64 2.78
C ASP A 14 19.99 17.52 3.90
N GLY A 15 19.18 16.91 4.78
CA GLY A 15 18.50 17.59 5.88
C GLY A 15 17.32 18.48 5.48
N LYS A 16 16.93 18.42 4.20
CA LYS A 16 15.82 19.16 3.59
C LYS A 16 14.72 18.22 3.11
N LEU A 17 13.57 18.80 2.78
CA LEU A 17 12.46 18.11 2.14
C LEU A 17 12.25 18.64 0.72
N TRP A 18 12.12 17.72 -0.22
CA TRP A 18 11.97 18.00 -1.65
C TRP A 18 10.69 17.38 -2.18
N LEU A 19 9.93 18.15 -2.95
CA LEU A 19 8.80 17.69 -3.74
C LEU A 19 9.26 17.45 -5.18
N TYR A 20 8.93 16.30 -5.72
CA TYR A 20 9.03 15.96 -7.13
C TYR A 20 7.60 15.73 -7.61
N GLU A 21 7.07 16.71 -8.32
CA GLU A 21 5.72 16.60 -8.90
C GLU A 21 5.73 15.61 -10.06
N ASN A 22 4.63 14.89 -10.24
CA ASN A 22 4.44 14.03 -11.39
C ASN A 22 4.51 14.86 -12.68
N ASP A 23 5.23 14.39 -13.69
CA ASP A 23 5.10 14.93 -15.05
C ASP A 23 4.24 13.97 -15.89
N SER A 24 2.92 14.03 -15.67
CA SER A 24 1.94 13.19 -16.37
C SER A 24 1.80 13.54 -17.86
N ASN A 25 2.41 14.65 -18.29
CA ASN A 25 2.46 15.10 -19.68
C ASN A 25 3.76 14.73 -20.39
N ALA A 26 4.71 14.06 -19.71
CA ALA A 26 5.98 13.67 -20.31
C ALA A 26 5.79 12.66 -21.45
N ALA A 27 6.65 12.77 -22.47
CA ALA A 27 6.65 11.83 -23.60
C ALA A 27 7.08 10.40 -23.22
N VAL A 28 7.80 10.23 -22.11
CA VAL A 28 8.26 8.94 -21.57
C VAL A 28 7.98 8.91 -20.07
N LEU A 29 7.31 7.85 -19.60
CA LEU A 29 6.93 7.68 -18.20
C LEU A 29 7.67 6.49 -17.54
N PRO A 30 7.94 6.52 -16.23
CA PRO A 30 7.59 7.60 -15.28
C PRO A 30 8.54 8.82 -15.41
N ALA A 31 7.99 10.01 -15.19
CA ALA A 31 8.72 11.28 -15.21
C ALA A 31 8.27 12.19 -14.07
N VAL A 32 9.18 13.07 -13.66
CA VAL A 32 8.93 14.08 -12.62
C VAL A 32 9.44 15.44 -13.07
N MET A 33 8.77 16.48 -12.59
CA MET A 33 9.19 17.86 -12.76
C MET A 33 10.49 18.15 -11.98
N PRO A 34 11.20 19.26 -12.28
CA PRO A 34 12.29 19.74 -11.43
C PRO A 34 11.86 19.85 -9.97
N ARG A 35 12.71 19.37 -9.05
CA ARG A 35 12.37 19.34 -7.62
C ARG A 35 12.15 20.74 -7.05
N VAL A 36 11.18 20.86 -6.15
CA VAL A 36 10.90 22.05 -5.36
C VAL A 36 11.31 21.82 -3.91
N GLU A 37 12.01 22.77 -3.30
CA GLU A 37 12.31 22.72 -1.87
C GLU A 37 11.05 23.09 -1.07
N ILE A 38 10.60 22.19 -0.22
CA ILE A 38 9.40 22.34 0.62
C ILE A 38 9.71 22.23 2.12
N GLY A 39 10.98 22.03 2.46
CA GLY A 39 11.46 22.03 3.84
C GLY A 39 12.92 22.42 3.90
N ASN A 40 13.21 23.55 4.55
CA ASN A 40 14.53 24.19 4.51
C ASN A 40 15.55 23.63 5.52
N GLY A 41 15.13 22.75 6.43
CA GLY A 41 16.00 22.16 7.45
C GLY A 41 15.26 21.29 8.46
N GLY A 42 16.01 20.54 9.27
CA GLY A 42 15.46 19.73 10.37
C GLY A 42 14.91 18.35 9.95
N TRP A 43 15.12 17.93 8.70
CA TRP A 43 14.60 16.67 8.16
C TRP A 43 15.55 15.48 8.32
N SER A 44 16.81 15.69 8.71
CA SER A 44 17.77 14.60 8.93
C SER A 44 17.32 13.55 9.95
N PRO A 45 16.74 13.91 11.11
CA PRO A 45 16.24 12.93 12.08
C PRO A 45 14.80 12.46 11.77
N MET A 46 14.29 12.66 10.55
CA MET A 46 12.90 12.37 10.23
C MET A 46 12.78 11.13 9.35
N THR A 47 11.90 10.19 9.73
CA THR A 47 11.41 9.15 8.82
C THR A 47 10.05 9.59 8.30
N ILE A 48 9.87 9.57 6.98
CA ILE A 48 8.66 10.06 6.32
C ILE A 48 7.89 8.91 5.66
N THR A 49 6.56 9.02 5.62
CA THR A 49 5.68 8.17 4.83
C THR A 49 4.41 8.92 4.47
N ALA A 50 3.80 8.63 3.32
CA ALA A 50 2.55 9.26 2.88
C ALA A 50 1.45 8.18 2.81
N PRO A 51 0.64 8.00 3.86
CA PRO A 51 -0.38 6.95 3.88
C PRO A 51 -1.59 7.28 3.01
N GLY A 52 -1.84 8.54 2.68
CA GLY A 52 -3.07 8.99 2.02
C GLY A 52 -3.69 10.17 2.77
N ASP A 53 -4.94 10.50 2.46
CA ASP A 53 -5.69 11.61 3.07
C ASP A 53 -6.25 11.19 4.44
N LEU A 54 -5.59 11.66 5.51
CA LEU A 54 -5.90 11.24 6.88
C LEU A 54 -6.95 12.14 7.54
N ASP A 55 -7.07 13.39 7.10
CA ASP A 55 -8.03 14.36 7.65
C ASP A 55 -9.22 14.66 6.75
N LYS A 56 -9.30 13.99 5.60
CA LYS A 56 -10.42 14.00 4.66
C LYS A 56 -10.60 15.36 3.99
N ASP A 57 -9.50 16.10 3.81
CA ASP A 57 -9.48 17.39 3.12
C ASP A 57 -9.35 17.26 1.60
N GLY A 58 -9.19 16.03 1.08
CA GLY A 58 -9.01 15.72 -0.33
C GLY A 58 -7.55 15.68 -0.77
N HIS A 59 -6.59 15.84 0.15
CA HIS A 59 -5.17 15.83 -0.15
C HIS A 59 -4.45 14.72 0.63
N PRO A 60 -3.54 13.97 -0.02
CA PRO A 60 -2.69 13.04 0.71
C PRO A 60 -1.85 13.77 1.77
N ASP A 61 -1.78 13.22 2.96
CA ASP A 61 -1.01 13.74 4.08
C ASP A 61 0.38 13.10 4.16
N LEU A 62 1.29 13.78 4.86
CA LEU A 62 2.59 13.22 5.25
C LEU A 62 2.60 12.87 6.73
N LEU A 63 2.97 11.63 7.03
CA LEU A 63 3.33 11.20 8.38
C LEU A 63 4.84 11.23 8.55
N VAL A 64 5.26 11.82 9.66
CA VAL A 64 6.67 12.08 9.97
C VAL A 64 6.97 11.62 11.38
N ARG A 65 7.84 10.61 11.49
CA ARG A 65 8.42 10.21 12.76
C ARG A 65 9.69 11.01 13.00
N ASP A 66 9.78 11.66 14.17
CA ASP A 66 11.05 12.16 14.70
C ASP A 66 11.79 11.02 15.40
N THR A 67 12.96 10.65 14.89
CA THR A 67 13.73 9.52 15.42
C THR A 67 14.43 9.83 16.73
N ARG A 68 14.44 11.09 17.18
CA ARG A 68 15.09 11.50 18.45
C ARG A 68 14.25 11.15 19.66
N ASP A 69 12.94 11.36 19.57
CA ASP A 69 12.00 11.18 20.68
C ASP A 69 10.86 10.19 20.37
N GLY A 70 10.71 9.78 19.11
CA GLY A 70 9.66 8.84 18.69
C GLY A 70 8.27 9.48 18.63
N LEU A 71 8.18 10.80 18.51
CA LEU A 71 6.93 11.48 18.19
C LEU A 71 6.55 11.26 16.72
N LEU A 72 5.27 10.99 16.50
CA LEU A 72 4.68 10.88 15.17
C LEU A 72 3.84 12.12 14.91
N TYR A 73 4.12 12.79 13.80
CA TYR A 73 3.44 13.99 13.34
C TYR A 73 2.70 13.73 12.04
N ARG A 74 1.55 14.39 11.87
CA ARG A 74 0.88 14.59 10.59
C ARG A 74 1.23 15.99 10.07
N TYR A 75 1.51 16.09 8.78
CA TYR A 75 1.54 17.33 8.03
C TYR A 75 0.43 17.26 6.99
N ASN A 76 -0.46 18.24 7.00
CA ASN A 76 -1.56 18.28 6.05
C ASN A 76 -1.04 18.43 4.61
N GLY A 77 -1.65 17.68 3.70
CA GLY A 77 -1.37 17.72 2.27
C GLY A 77 -1.53 19.12 1.68
N SER A 78 -0.44 19.70 1.19
CA SER A 78 -0.44 20.92 0.39
C SER A 78 0.89 21.05 -0.35
N ALA A 79 0.97 21.95 -1.33
CA ALA A 79 2.19 22.15 -2.12
C ALA A 79 3.45 22.49 -1.29
N MET A 80 3.30 23.10 -0.10
CA MET A 80 4.44 23.45 0.78
C MET A 80 4.45 22.72 2.12
N PHE A 81 3.43 21.90 2.42
CA PHE A 81 3.16 21.33 3.75
C PHE A 81 2.98 22.39 4.86
N GLY A 82 1.86 22.27 5.59
CA GLY A 82 1.52 23.22 6.66
C GLY A 82 2.23 22.93 7.99
N THR A 83 1.66 23.52 9.06
CA THR A 83 2.07 23.22 10.44
C THR A 83 1.85 21.74 10.77
N ARG A 84 2.82 21.14 11.46
CA ARG A 84 2.71 19.75 11.93
C ARG A 84 1.78 19.61 13.14
N THR A 85 1.04 18.52 13.19
CA THR A 85 0.19 18.13 14.32
C THR A 85 0.71 16.83 14.93
N PRO A 86 0.97 16.76 16.24
CA PRO A 86 1.35 15.50 16.89
C PRO A 86 0.14 14.55 16.92
N ILE A 87 0.33 13.32 16.44
CA ILE A 87 -0.72 12.30 16.37
C ILE A 87 -0.36 11.01 17.13
N GLY A 88 0.88 10.89 17.60
CA GLY A 88 1.32 9.71 18.35
C GLY A 88 2.66 9.89 19.04
N SER A 89 2.95 8.97 19.96
CA SER A 89 4.22 8.88 20.69
C SER A 89 4.66 7.42 20.83
N GLY A 90 5.92 7.19 21.20
CA GLY A 90 6.47 5.84 21.37
C GLY A 90 6.90 5.16 20.08
N TYR A 91 6.91 5.86 18.95
CA TYR A 91 7.38 5.38 17.65
C TYR A 91 8.91 5.44 17.53
N THR A 92 9.66 5.05 18.57
CA THR A 92 11.13 5.05 18.51
C THR A 92 11.62 4.03 17.48
N THR A 93 12.81 4.22 16.91
CA THR A 93 13.38 3.26 15.94
C THR A 93 13.64 1.88 16.56
N THR A 94 13.87 1.80 17.87
CA THR A 94 14.00 0.54 18.60
C THR A 94 12.65 -0.17 18.76
N SER A 95 11.61 0.57 19.14
CA SER A 95 10.28 -0.02 19.39
C SER A 95 9.49 -0.25 18.12
N ARG A 96 9.70 0.58 17.10
CA ARG A 96 9.00 0.57 15.81
C ARG A 96 9.98 0.71 14.63
N PRO A 97 10.82 -0.29 14.32
CA PRO A 97 11.89 -0.13 13.33
C PRO A 97 11.41 0.30 11.94
N LEU A 98 10.30 -0.25 11.45
CA LEU A 98 9.70 0.11 10.17
C LEU A 98 8.35 0.81 10.37
N ILE A 99 8.11 1.83 9.55
CA ILE A 99 6.80 2.47 9.35
C ILE A 99 6.56 2.55 7.84
N ALA A 100 5.32 2.29 7.41
CA ALA A 100 4.93 2.38 6.00
C ALA A 100 3.46 2.81 5.91
N GLY A 101 3.15 3.72 4.98
CA GLY A 101 1.79 4.09 4.63
C GLY A 101 1.12 3.02 3.78
N ALA A 102 -0.21 2.95 3.82
CA ALA A 102 -0.95 1.85 3.20
C ALA A 102 -2.20 2.23 2.40
N ALA A 103 -2.35 3.50 1.97
CA ALA A 103 -3.62 3.97 1.39
C ALA A 103 -4.78 3.60 2.33
N ASP A 104 -5.94 3.27 1.81
CA ASP A 104 -7.07 2.70 2.57
C ASP A 104 -7.08 1.18 2.37
N ALA A 105 -6.28 0.46 3.16
CA ALA A 105 -6.05 -0.96 3.01
C ALA A 105 -7.22 -1.82 3.51
N ASP A 106 -7.94 -1.36 4.54
CA ASP A 106 -9.12 -2.06 5.06
C ASP A 106 -10.47 -1.57 4.50
N ARG A 107 -10.45 -0.53 3.66
CA ARG A 107 -11.60 0.05 2.95
C ARG A 107 -12.60 0.75 3.88
N ASP A 108 -12.11 1.31 4.98
CA ASP A 108 -12.92 2.09 5.90
C ASP A 108 -13.07 3.57 5.49
N GLY A 109 -12.38 3.97 4.41
CA GLY A 109 -12.38 5.34 3.90
C GLY A 109 -11.43 6.27 4.66
N SER A 110 -10.42 5.73 5.33
CA SER A 110 -9.34 6.45 6.01
C SER A 110 -7.99 5.94 5.55
N ALA A 111 -6.96 6.78 5.65
CA ALA A 111 -5.61 6.35 5.33
C ALA A 111 -4.99 5.51 6.47
N ASP A 112 -4.24 4.48 6.10
CA ASP A 112 -3.75 3.42 6.97
C ASP A 112 -2.23 3.41 7.09
N MET A 113 -1.73 2.75 8.13
CA MET A 113 -0.29 2.55 8.35
C MET A 113 0.03 1.13 8.82
N TRP A 114 1.18 0.65 8.38
CA TRP A 114 1.84 -0.54 8.92
C TRP A 114 3.08 -0.16 9.70
N THR A 115 3.33 -0.88 10.78
CA THR A 115 4.60 -0.79 11.49
C THR A 115 5.08 -2.17 11.90
N THR A 116 6.37 -2.30 12.13
CA THR A 116 6.93 -3.48 12.80
C THR A 116 7.33 -3.12 14.20
N THR A 117 7.19 -4.02 15.18
CA THR A 117 7.74 -3.81 16.52
C THR A 117 9.22 -4.17 16.59
N GLY A 118 9.89 -3.80 17.69
CA GLY A 118 11.25 -4.26 18.00
C GLY A 118 11.39 -5.80 18.12
N THR A 119 10.27 -6.52 18.32
CA THR A 119 10.23 -7.99 18.34
C THR A 119 9.91 -8.59 16.96
N GLY A 120 9.77 -7.77 15.92
CA GLY A 120 9.47 -8.21 14.55
C GLY A 120 7.99 -8.55 14.31
N THR A 121 7.07 -8.08 15.15
CA THR A 121 5.62 -8.22 14.95
C THR A 121 5.15 -7.17 13.94
N LEU A 122 4.39 -7.57 12.92
CA LEU A 122 3.73 -6.65 11.98
C LEU A 122 2.37 -6.22 12.54
N THR A 123 2.19 -4.91 12.70
CA THR A 123 0.97 -4.29 13.21
C THR A 123 0.37 -3.35 12.15
N PHE A 124 -0.91 -3.55 11.88
CA PHE A 124 -1.78 -2.70 11.07
C PHE A 124 -2.45 -1.63 11.93
N TYR A 125 -2.61 -0.42 11.39
CA TYR A 125 -3.34 0.69 11.97
C TYR A 125 -4.33 1.22 10.92
N GLY A 126 -5.64 0.99 11.14
CA GLY A 126 -6.72 1.51 10.28
C GLY A 126 -6.94 3.02 10.41
N ASN A 127 -6.34 3.62 11.45
CA ASN A 127 -6.21 5.06 11.54
C ASN A 127 -4.96 5.41 12.37
N PRO A 128 -3.88 5.88 11.74
CA PRO A 128 -2.65 6.29 12.42
C PRO A 128 -2.82 7.38 13.48
N ALA A 129 -3.90 8.17 13.42
CA ALA A 129 -4.19 9.25 14.36
C ALA A 129 -4.97 8.83 15.62
N GLY A 130 -5.00 7.52 15.94
CA GLY A 130 -5.60 7.01 17.19
C GLY A 130 -6.59 5.86 17.03
N GLY A 131 -6.65 5.22 15.86
CA GLY A 131 -7.48 4.06 15.60
C GLY A 131 -7.00 2.78 16.31
N ALA A 132 -7.88 1.78 16.29
CA ALA A 132 -7.51 0.43 16.71
C ALA A 132 -6.37 -0.11 15.83
N ASN A 133 -5.53 -0.95 16.43
CA ASN A 133 -4.49 -1.66 15.72
C ASN A 133 -4.69 -3.17 15.78
N THR A 134 -4.19 -3.86 14.76
CA THR A 134 -4.32 -5.31 14.60
C THR A 134 -2.95 -5.93 14.37
N VAL A 135 -2.65 -7.02 15.08
CA VAL A 135 -1.46 -7.83 14.78
C VAL A 135 -1.75 -8.71 13.57
N VAL A 136 -1.01 -8.50 12.49
CA VAL A 136 -1.19 -9.25 11.23
C VAL A 136 -0.11 -10.32 11.07
N GLY A 137 1.09 -10.07 11.61
CA GLY A 137 2.17 -11.06 11.66
C GLY A 137 2.82 -11.07 13.03
N ALA A 138 2.89 -12.24 13.67
CA ALA A 138 3.37 -12.33 15.05
C ALA A 138 4.89 -12.07 15.20
N SER A 139 5.70 -12.47 14.20
CA SER A 139 7.16 -12.35 14.22
C SER A 139 7.76 -12.37 12.80
N GLY A 140 9.06 -12.08 12.66
CA GLY A 140 9.81 -12.22 11.41
C GLY A 140 9.79 -11.01 10.48
N TRP A 141 9.11 -9.92 10.83
CA TRP A 141 8.92 -8.76 9.97
C TRP A 141 9.93 -7.62 10.17
N GLY A 142 10.88 -7.76 11.11
CA GLY A 142 11.88 -6.72 11.40
C GLY A 142 12.82 -6.37 10.23
N THR A 143 12.81 -7.17 9.16
CA THR A 143 13.56 -6.91 7.93
C THR A 143 12.73 -7.40 6.74
N ILE A 144 12.50 -6.52 5.76
CA ILE A 144 11.90 -6.92 4.48
C ILE A 144 13.04 -7.37 3.57
N THR A 145 13.16 -8.69 3.39
CA THR A 145 14.10 -9.25 2.42
C THR A 145 13.32 -9.58 1.15
N PRO A 146 13.69 -9.03 -0.02
CA PRO A 146 13.10 -9.48 -1.27
C PRO A 146 13.30 -10.98 -1.39
N SER A 147 12.26 -11.72 -1.81
CA SER A 147 12.47 -13.12 -2.16
C SER A 147 13.54 -13.19 -3.24
N ALA A 148 14.57 -14.02 -3.03
CA ALA A 148 15.55 -14.31 -4.07
C ALA A 148 14.91 -15.00 -5.30
N ASP A 149 13.67 -15.49 -5.16
CA ASP A 149 12.92 -16.13 -6.22
C ASP A 149 11.42 -15.75 -6.11
N PRO A 150 10.90 -14.78 -6.90
CA PRO A 150 9.51 -14.36 -6.79
C PRO A 150 8.50 -15.41 -7.30
N PHE A 151 8.99 -16.48 -7.94
CA PHE A 151 8.18 -17.59 -8.43
C PHE A 151 8.94 -18.91 -8.22
N PRO A 152 8.72 -19.67 -7.13
CA PRO A 152 9.25 -21.01 -7.07
C PRO A 152 8.74 -21.78 -8.29
N ARG A 153 9.66 -22.32 -9.10
CA ARG A 153 9.29 -23.24 -10.19
C ARG A 153 8.33 -24.26 -9.58
N ALA A 154 7.12 -24.37 -10.16
CA ALA A 154 6.14 -25.36 -9.73
C ALA A 154 6.84 -26.73 -9.61
N PRO A 155 6.51 -27.55 -8.61
CA PRO A 155 7.11 -28.87 -8.47
C PRO A 155 6.93 -29.60 -9.80
N VAL A 156 8.06 -30.00 -10.41
CA VAL A 156 8.04 -30.89 -11.57
C VAL A 156 7.50 -32.20 -11.03
N PHE A 157 6.21 -32.47 -11.24
CA PHE A 157 5.69 -33.81 -11.03
C PHE A 157 6.51 -34.74 -11.91
N PRO A 158 7.12 -35.81 -11.35
CA PRO A 158 7.85 -36.76 -12.17
C PRO A 158 6.87 -37.28 -13.22
N THR A 159 7.27 -37.20 -14.49
CA THR A 159 6.55 -37.87 -15.56
C THR A 159 6.51 -39.35 -15.19
N GLU A 160 5.32 -39.88 -14.88
CA GLU A 160 5.14 -41.32 -14.71
C GLU A 160 5.76 -42.00 -15.93
N GLY A 161 6.69 -42.91 -15.65
CA GLY A 161 7.37 -43.69 -16.66
C GLY A 161 6.36 -44.32 -17.61
N SER A 162 6.72 -44.30 -18.89
CA SER A 162 6.01 -44.89 -20.02
C SER A 162 5.38 -46.26 -19.68
N LYS A 163 4.09 -46.27 -19.32
CA LYS A 163 3.26 -47.45 -19.50
C LYS A 163 2.67 -47.37 -20.91
N GLN A 164 3.17 -48.23 -21.78
CA GLN A 164 2.58 -48.50 -23.10
C GLN A 164 1.09 -48.78 -22.94
N ALA A 165 0.26 -47.95 -23.58
CA ALA A 165 -1.16 -48.23 -23.72
C ALA A 165 -1.37 -49.41 -24.71
N PRO A 166 -2.31 -50.34 -24.46
CA PRO A 166 -2.62 -51.39 -25.42
C PRO A 166 -3.32 -50.82 -26.66
N PRO A 167 -3.19 -51.46 -27.84
CA PRO A 167 -3.63 -50.86 -29.09
C PRO A 167 -5.16 -50.87 -29.25
N HIS A 168 -5.67 -49.67 -29.58
CA HIS A 168 -6.85 -49.34 -30.39
C HIS A 168 -8.22 -49.99 -30.09
N GLN A 169 -9.12 -49.18 -29.52
CA GLN A 169 -10.54 -49.16 -29.88
C GLN A 169 -10.92 -47.71 -30.19
N ARG A 170 -11.23 -47.41 -31.46
CA ARG A 170 -11.63 -46.07 -31.90
C ARG A 170 -13.10 -45.85 -31.53
N HIS A 171 -13.37 -44.97 -30.56
CA HIS A 171 -14.68 -44.32 -30.45
C HIS A 171 -14.56 -42.81 -30.59
N ARG A 172 -15.17 -42.34 -31.66
CA ARG A 172 -15.26 -40.96 -32.13
C ARG A 172 -16.16 -40.18 -31.17
N TRP A 173 -15.64 -39.17 -30.48
CA TRP A 173 -16.46 -38.20 -29.75
C TRP A 173 -16.30 -36.81 -30.36
N ARG A 174 -17.44 -36.24 -30.74
CA ARG A 174 -17.60 -34.92 -31.37
C ARG A 174 -17.39 -33.81 -30.34
N ASN A 175 -16.76 -32.71 -30.77
CA ASN A 175 -16.71 -31.43 -30.05
C ASN A 175 -18.11 -30.98 -29.61
N ARG A 176 -18.25 -30.60 -28.33
CA ARG A 176 -19.33 -29.72 -27.85
C ARG A 176 -18.70 -28.49 -27.21
N PRO A 177 -19.15 -27.26 -27.55
CA PRO A 177 -18.71 -26.05 -26.88
C PRO A 177 -19.37 -25.92 -25.49
N VAL A 178 -18.63 -25.30 -24.57
CA VAL A 178 -19.08 -24.97 -23.20
C VAL A 178 -19.93 -23.69 -23.23
N GLU A 179 -21.15 -23.76 -22.68
CA GLU A 179 -22.05 -22.61 -22.52
C GLU A 179 -21.66 -21.76 -21.29
N PHE A 180 -21.74 -20.44 -21.46
CA PHE A 180 -21.66 -19.44 -20.40
C PHE A 180 -22.97 -19.41 -19.61
N CYS A 181 -22.90 -19.51 -18.28
CA CYS A 181 -24.05 -19.29 -17.40
C CYS A 181 -24.09 -17.82 -16.96
N SER A 182 -25.11 -17.06 -17.40
CA SER A 182 -25.40 -15.71 -16.93
C SER A 182 -26.44 -15.77 -15.81
N ALA A 183 -26.11 -15.21 -14.64
CA ALA A 183 -27.05 -15.07 -13.54
C ALA A 183 -27.92 -13.81 -13.74
N GLY A 184 -29.19 -14.00 -14.07
CA GLY A 184 -30.19 -12.93 -14.17
C GLY A 184 -30.67 -12.44 -12.80
N ARG A 185 -30.63 -11.12 -12.58
CA ARG A 185 -31.35 -10.45 -11.48
C ARG A 185 -32.83 -10.33 -11.83
N LYS A 186 -33.72 -10.89 -11.01
CA LYS A 186 -35.17 -10.59 -11.03
C LYS A 186 -35.45 -9.33 -10.21
N ALA A 187 -36.07 -8.34 -10.84
CA ALA A 187 -36.63 -7.18 -10.17
C ALA A 187 -37.96 -7.55 -9.49
N VAL A 188 -38.13 -7.17 -8.22
CA VAL A 188 -39.39 -7.27 -7.47
C VAL A 188 -40.13 -5.92 -7.62
N ARG A 189 -41.40 -5.95 -8.02
CA ARG A 189 -42.28 -4.77 -8.01
C ARG A 189 -43.04 -4.71 -6.67
N PRO A 190 -43.24 -3.53 -6.07
CA PRO A 190 -44.12 -3.37 -4.91
C PRO A 190 -45.59 -3.23 -5.31
N SER A 191 -46.49 -3.80 -4.50
CA SER A 191 -47.96 -3.66 -4.60
C SER A 191 -48.46 -2.33 -4.02
N PRO A 192 -49.58 -1.77 -4.50
CA PRO A 192 -50.17 -0.54 -3.94
C PRO A 192 -50.96 -0.81 -2.63
N PRO A 193 -51.08 0.19 -1.73
CA PRO A 193 -51.79 0.06 -0.46
C PRO A 193 -53.33 0.12 -0.61
N PRO A 194 -54.09 -0.40 0.38
CA PRO A 194 -55.56 -0.34 0.44
C PRO A 194 -56.10 1.06 0.75
#